data_AF-J9F9K3-F1
#
_entry.id   AF-J9F9K3-F1
#
_cell.length_a   1.000
_cell.length_b   1.000
_cell.length_c   1.000
_cell.angle_alpha   90.00
_cell.angle_beta   90.00
_cell.angle_gamma   90.00
#
_symmetry.space_group_name_H-M   'P 1'
#
loop_
_entity.id
_entity.type
_entity.pdbx_description
1 polymer ?
#
loop_
_entity_poly.entity_id
_entity_poly.type
_entity_poly.pdbx_seq_one_letter_code
_entity_poly.pdbx_strand_id
1 'polypeptide(L)'
;MSHRKDPTFQSFIDIYKISNNAMEFANNFEQYVSSCLPAYIWIGLMFSLTLWGIMHVIVGTINIPFCPSRPMIPVFLIVMGCLYILWSMLRIYAFWPRSRADTLGVDLTCKALEGIMIIAKLVWLFSGKLKVAAS
;
A
#
# COMPACT_ATOMS: atom_id res chain seq x y z
N MET A 1 21.64 3.23 11.45
CA MET A 1 22.57 2.16 11.03
C MET A 1 23.09 2.51 9.66
N SER A 2 24.39 2.73 9.52
CA SER A 2 25.05 2.96 8.23
C SER A 2 24.87 1.70 7.38
N HIS A 3 23.97 1.73 6.39
CA HIS A 3 23.86 0.66 5.41
C HIS A 3 25.21 0.59 4.70
N ARG A 4 25.98 -0.48 4.95
CA ARG A 4 27.24 -0.74 4.26
C ARG A 4 26.91 -0.73 2.77
N LYS A 5 27.46 0.25 2.07
CA LYS A 5 27.34 0.41 0.63
C LYS A 5 28.20 -0.69 0.01
N ASP A 6 27.66 -1.91 -0.09
CA ASP A 6 28.40 -2.98 -0.78
C ASP A 6 28.45 -2.58 -2.26
N PRO A 7 29.65 -2.31 -2.81
CA PRO A 7 29.81 -1.77 -4.16
C PRO A 7 29.38 -2.76 -5.25
N THR A 8 28.99 -3.97 -4.86
CA THR A 8 28.60 -5.08 -5.73
C THR A 8 27.23 -4.88 -6.40
N PHE A 9 26.35 -4.07 -5.82
CA PHE A 9 24.99 -3.86 -6.35
C PHE A 9 24.89 -2.64 -7.26
N GLN A 10 25.64 -2.62 -8.37
CA GLN A 10 25.58 -1.51 -9.33
C GLN A 10 24.38 -1.60 -10.28
N SER A 11 23.93 -2.81 -10.61
CA SER A 11 22.81 -3.02 -11.52
C SER A 11 21.92 -4.20 -11.11
N PHE A 12 20.69 -4.19 -11.61
CA PHE A 12 19.75 -5.31 -11.47
C PHE A 12 20.33 -6.64 -12.00
N ILE A 13 21.13 -6.56 -13.08
CA ILE A 13 21.76 -7.74 -13.69
C ILE A 13 22.79 -8.34 -12.72
N ASP A 14 23.52 -7.53 -11.96
CA ASP A 14 24.49 -8.02 -10.98
C ASP A 14 23.80 -8.72 -9.82
N ILE A 15 22.70 -8.15 -9.33
CA ILE A 15 21.86 -8.75 -8.28
C ILE A 15 21.37 -10.13 -8.72
N TYR A 16 20.87 -10.25 -9.95
CA TYR A 16 20.41 -11.53 -10.50
C TYR A 16 21.54 -12.55 -10.60
N LYS A 17 22.73 -12.15 -11.09
CA LYS A 17 23.88 -13.06 -11.26
C LYS A 17 24.46 -13.57 -9.94
N ILE A 18 24.45 -12.76 -8.89
CA ILE A 18 25.04 -13.12 -7.60
C ILE A 18 24.07 -13.97 -6.76
N SER A 19 22.77 -13.85 -7.01
CA SER A 19 21.74 -14.53 -6.23
C SER A 19 21.53 -15.96 -6.71
N ASN A 20 21.78 -16.93 -5.83
CA ASN A 20 21.68 -18.36 -6.17
C ASN A 20 20.24 -18.89 -6.07
N ASN A 21 19.39 -18.19 -5.32
CA ASN A 21 18.00 -18.56 -5.12
C ASN A 21 17.08 -17.33 -5.04
N ALA A 22 15.77 -17.57 -5.12
CA ALA A 22 14.76 -16.50 -5.13
C ALA A 22 14.75 -15.66 -3.84
N MET A 23 15.10 -16.26 -2.70
CA MET A 23 15.10 -15.57 -1.40
C MET A 23 16.29 -14.61 -1.28
N GLU A 24 17.48 -15.06 -1.70
CA GLU A 24 18.69 -14.24 -1.79
C GLU A 24 18.49 -13.10 -2.79
N PHE A 25 17.86 -13.39 -3.93
CA PHE A 25 17.51 -12.38 -4.92
C PHE A 25 16.58 -11.31 -4.34
N ALA A 26 15.51 -11.71 -3.63
CA ALA A 26 14.59 -10.76 -3.01
C ALA A 26 15.29 -9.85 -1.99
N ASN A 27 16.14 -10.41 -1.13
CA ASN A 27 16.90 -9.64 -0.14
C ASN A 27 17.89 -8.67 -0.80
N ASN A 28 18.65 -9.13 -1.80
CA ASN A 28 19.62 -8.30 -2.51
C ASN A 28 18.93 -7.17 -3.30
N PHE A 29 17.79 -7.50 -3.93
CA PHE A 29 16.97 -6.51 -4.63
C PHE A 29 16.38 -5.46 -3.66
N GLU A 30 15.91 -5.87 -2.48
CA GLU A 30 15.42 -4.95 -1.46
C GLU A 30 16.52 -3.97 -1.01
N GLN A 31 17.76 -4.45 -0.82
CA GLN A 31 18.89 -3.59 -0.45
C GLN A 31 19.24 -2.60 -1.56
N TYR A 32 19.28 -3.06 -2.82
CA TYR A 32 19.50 -2.19 -3.97
C TYR A 32 18.42 -1.12 -4.08
N VAL A 33 17.14 -1.50 -4.05
CA VAL A 33 16.02 -0.58 -4.12
C VAL A 33 16.06 0.42 -2.97
N SER A 34 16.36 -0.02 -1.74
CA SER A 34 16.49 0.85 -0.57
C SER A 34 17.67 1.83 -0.70
N SER A 35 18.73 1.44 -1.41
CA SER A 35 19.86 2.32 -1.69
C SER A 35 19.57 3.35 -2.80
N CYS A 36 18.70 2.98 -3.76
CA CYS A 36 18.34 3.83 -4.90
C CYS A 36 17.15 4.74 -4.60
N LEU A 37 16.23 4.34 -3.71
CA LEU A 37 15.04 5.10 -3.33
C LEU A 37 15.32 5.89 -2.06
N PRO A 38 15.68 7.17 -2.17
CA PRO A 38 15.83 8.02 -1.00
C PRO A 38 14.50 8.19 -0.28
N ALA A 39 14.58 8.31 1.05
CA ALA A 39 13.43 8.36 1.95
C ALA A 39 12.36 9.40 1.56
N TYR A 40 12.76 10.51 0.92
CA TYR A 40 11.82 11.54 0.46
C TYR A 40 10.84 11.02 -0.60
N ILE A 41 11.25 10.09 -1.47
CA ILE A 41 10.36 9.50 -2.48
C ILE A 41 9.29 8.67 -1.79
N TRP A 42 9.70 7.88 -0.80
CA TRP A 42 8.78 7.07 0.00
C TRP A 42 7.76 7.94 0.74
N ILE A 43 8.22 9.01 1.39
CA ILE A 43 7.35 9.97 2.07
C ILE A 43 6.40 10.64 1.08
N GLY A 44 6.90 11.05 -0.10
CA GLY A 44 6.09 11.64 -1.16
C GLY A 44 5.02 10.69 -1.71
N LEU A 45 5.34 9.40 -1.86
CA LEU A 45 4.40 8.36 -2.26
C LEU A 45 3.28 8.20 -1.22
N MET A 46 3.64 8.12 0.07
CA MET A 46 2.68 8.00 1.17
C MET A 46 1.78 9.24 1.29
N PHE A 47 2.34 10.43 1.10
CA PHE A 47 1.58 11.67 1.04
C PHE A 47 0.58 11.66 -0.12
N SER A 48 1.01 11.24 -1.31
CA SER A 48 0.15 11.15 -2.50
C SER A 48 -0.99 10.14 -2.30
N LEU A 49 -0.72 8.99 -1.69
CA LEU A 49 -1.72 8.00 -1.31
C LEU A 49 -2.75 8.54 -0.30
N THR A 50 -2.29 9.37 0.64
CA THR A 50 -3.17 10.03 1.62
C THR A 50 -4.12 11.00 0.91
N LEU A 51 -3.60 11.84 0.02
CA LEU A 51 -4.41 12.75 -0.80
C LEU A 51 -5.42 11.99 -1.67
N TRP A 52 -5.00 10.87 -2.25
CA TRP A 52 -5.86 9.99 -3.03
C TRP A 52 -7.01 9.40 -2.19
N GLY A 53 -6.70 8.99 -0.96
CA GLY A 53 -7.70 8.51 0.01
C GLY A 53 -8.70 9.61 0.42
N ILE A 54 -8.22 10.83 0.65
CA ILE A 54 -9.09 11.98 0.95
C ILE A 54 -10.02 12.27 -0.24
N MET A 55 -9.50 12.27 -1.47
CA MET A 55 -10.31 12.44 -2.68
C MET A 55 -11.42 11.37 -2.78
N HIS A 56 -11.11 10.10 -2.46
CA HIS A 56 -12.09 9.03 -2.43
C HIS A 56 -13.22 9.29 -1.44
N VAL A 57 -12.90 9.76 -0.23
CA VAL A 57 -13.90 10.11 0.79
C VAL A 57 -14.76 11.27 0.31
N ILE A 58 -14.17 12.35 -0.20
CA ILE A 58 -14.90 13.53 -0.68
C ILE A 58 -15.85 13.15 -1.82
N VAL A 59 -15.34 12.48 -2.86
CA VAL A 59 -16.16 12.05 -4.01
C VAL A 59 -17.25 11.09 -3.57
N GLY A 60 -16.94 10.17 -2.64
CA GLY A 60 -17.90 9.27 -2.05
C GLY A 60 -19.02 10.04 -1.35
N THR A 61 -18.70 10.92 -0.40
CA THR A 61 -19.68 11.68 0.38
C THR A 61 -20.58 12.56 -0.49
N ILE A 62 -20.02 13.27 -1.48
CA ILE A 62 -20.80 14.13 -2.37
C ILE A 62 -21.76 13.31 -3.24
N ASN A 63 -21.39 12.09 -3.65
CA ASN A 63 -22.19 11.25 -4.53
C ASN A 63 -23.18 10.32 -3.82
N ILE A 64 -23.16 10.23 -2.48
CA ILE A 64 -24.17 9.46 -1.70
C ILE A 64 -25.61 9.81 -2.14
N PRO A 65 -26.05 11.09 -2.15
CA PRO A 65 -27.43 11.43 -2.48
C PRO A 65 -27.78 11.26 -3.96
N PHE A 66 -26.79 11.30 -4.86
CA PHE A 66 -27.02 11.26 -6.31
C PHE A 66 -27.12 9.85 -6.89
N CYS A 67 -26.81 8.81 -6.12
CA CYS A 67 -26.79 7.42 -6.58
C CYS A 67 -27.85 6.53 -5.90
N PRO A 68 -29.15 6.84 -5.97
CA PRO A 68 -30.19 6.01 -5.37
C PRO A 68 -30.24 4.60 -5.98
N SER A 69 -29.93 4.47 -7.28
CA SER A 69 -29.94 3.17 -7.97
C SER A 69 -28.76 2.27 -7.57
N ARG A 70 -27.62 2.84 -7.17
CA ARG A 70 -26.39 2.10 -6.81
C ARG A 70 -25.63 2.75 -5.64
N PRO A 71 -26.21 2.79 -4.43
CA PRO A 71 -25.59 3.44 -3.27
C PRO A 71 -24.28 2.77 -2.83
N MET A 72 -24.01 1.55 -3.30
CA MET A 72 -22.78 0.83 -2.97
C MET A 72 -21.51 1.45 -3.56
N ILE A 73 -21.59 2.24 -4.64
CA ILE A 73 -20.42 2.85 -5.27
C ILE A 73 -19.87 3.99 -4.39
N PRO A 74 -20.68 5.00 -3.96
CA PRO A 74 -20.24 5.99 -2.99
C PRO A 74 -19.68 5.39 -1.71
N VAL A 75 -20.37 4.38 -1.14
CA VAL A 75 -19.93 3.72 0.10
C VAL A 75 -18.58 3.02 -0.10
N PHE A 76 -18.37 2.34 -1.23
CA PHE A 76 -17.08 1.73 -1.56
C PHE A 76 -15.94 2.75 -1.57
N LEU A 77 -16.16 3.90 -2.22
CA LEU A 77 -15.16 4.96 -2.29
C LEU A 77 -14.80 5.46 -0.89
N ILE A 78 -15.79 5.67 -0.01
CA ILE A 78 -15.54 6.11 1.38
C ILE A 78 -14.75 5.06 2.15
N VAL A 79 -15.17 3.79 2.12
CA VAL A 79 -14.49 2.70 2.84
C VAL A 79 -13.04 2.55 2.36
N MET A 80 -12.82 2.52 1.04
CA MET A 80 -11.48 2.43 0.48
C MET A 80 -10.63 3.65 0.79
N GLY A 81 -11.22 4.86 0.74
CA GLY A 81 -10.54 6.09 1.11
C GLY A 81 -10.05 6.07 2.55
N CYS A 82 -10.93 5.68 3.49
CA CYS A 82 -10.58 5.52 4.90
C CYS A 82 -9.47 4.47 5.11
N LEU A 83 -9.55 3.32 4.44
CA LEU A 83 -8.51 2.30 4.52
C LEU A 83 -7.16 2.79 3.98
N TYR A 84 -7.14 3.54 2.88
CA TYR A 84 -5.92 4.14 2.35
C TYR A 84 -5.31 5.19 3.29
N ILE A 85 -6.14 6.01 3.94
CA ILE A 85 -5.69 6.98 4.94
C ILE A 85 -5.11 6.26 6.16
N LEU A 86 -5.80 5.25 6.71
CA LEU A 86 -5.30 4.48 7.85
C LEU A 86 -3.99 3.76 7.51
N TRP A 87 -3.91 3.15 6.32
CA TRP A 87 -2.71 2.45 5.88
C TRP A 87 -1.51 3.39 5.68
N SER A 88 -1.72 4.54 5.03
CA SER A 88 -0.68 5.55 4.85
C SER A 88 -0.22 6.15 6.18
N MET A 89 -1.14 6.44 7.11
CA MET A 89 -0.80 6.91 8.45
C MET A 89 0.03 5.88 9.22
N LEU A 90 -0.33 4.59 9.18
CA LEU A 90 0.44 3.53 9.85
C LEU A 90 1.82 3.33 9.21
N ARG A 91 1.94 3.44 7.88
CA ARG A 91 3.24 3.36 7.19
C ARG A 91 4.15 4.55 7.51
N ILE A 92 3.60 5.77 7.57
CA ILE A 92 4.33 6.97 8.01
C ILE A 92 4.75 6.82 9.47
N TYR A 93 3.86 6.30 10.32
CA TYR A 93 4.16 6.03 11.72
C TYR A 93 5.25 4.97 11.90
N ALA A 94 5.23 3.90 11.10
CA ALA A 94 6.26 2.85 11.11
C ALA A 94 7.64 3.36 10.69
N PHE A 95 7.69 4.40 9.85
CA PHE A 95 8.93 5.04 9.42
C PHE A 95 9.58 5.87 10.55
N TRP A 96 8.82 6.26 11.57
CA TRP A 96 9.36 7.01 12.70
C TRP A 96 10.32 6.13 13.53
N PRO A 97 11.48 6.64 13.96
CA PRO A 97 12.46 5.86 14.71
C PRO A 97 11.86 5.34 16.01
N ARG A 98 11.66 4.01 16.09
CA ARG A 98 11.06 3.34 17.24
C ARG A 98 11.79 2.04 17.60
N SER A 99 11.52 1.52 18.80
CA SER A 99 12.04 0.25 19.27
C SER A 99 11.59 -0.91 18.37
N ARG A 100 12.52 -1.81 18.01
CA ARG A 100 12.32 -2.88 17.00
C ARG A 100 11.15 -3.82 17.29
N ALA A 101 10.77 -3.97 18.56
CA ALA A 101 9.60 -4.76 18.95
C ALA A 101 8.29 -4.12 18.46
N ASP A 102 8.17 -2.79 18.53
CA ASP A 102 6.98 -2.07 18.10
C ASP A 102 6.84 -2.05 16.58
N THR A 103 7.96 -2.04 15.84
CA THR A 103 7.95 -1.99 14.37
C THR A 103 7.34 -3.25 13.75
N LEU A 104 7.55 -4.42 14.36
CA LEU A 104 7.00 -5.69 13.86
C LEU A 104 5.46 -5.69 13.92
N GLY A 105 4.89 -5.22 15.03
CA GLY A 105 3.45 -5.11 15.20
C GLY A 105 2.82 -4.17 14.17
N VAL A 106 3.44 -3.01 13.96
CA VAL A 106 2.95 -2.05 12.96
C VAL A 106 3.05 -2.63 11.54
N ASP A 107 4.14 -3.30 11.15
CA ASP A 107 4.24 -3.92 9.82
C ASP A 107 3.18 -5.01 9.61
N LEU A 108 2.93 -5.85 10.64
CA LEU A 108 1.88 -6.87 10.56
C LEU A 108 0.50 -6.23 10.39
N THR A 109 0.20 -5.14 11.12
CA THR A 109 -1.06 -4.40 10.92
C THR A 109 -1.16 -3.76 9.54
N CYS A 110 -0.06 -3.25 8.99
CA CYS A 110 -0.01 -2.71 7.63
C CYS A 110 -0.33 -3.81 6.60
N LYS A 111 0.29 -4.99 6.73
CA LYS A 111 0.03 -6.14 5.85
C LYS A 111 -1.38 -6.68 6.00
N ALA A 112 -1.93 -6.70 7.21
CA ALA A 112 -3.32 -7.07 7.44
C ALA A 112 -4.27 -6.09 6.74
N LEU A 113 -4.01 -4.78 6.83
CA LEU A 113 -4.78 -3.76 6.11
C LEU A 113 -4.66 -3.90 4.60
N GLU A 114 -3.48 -4.23 4.06
CA GLU A 114 -3.31 -4.56 2.63
C GLU A 114 -4.20 -5.73 2.22
N GLY A 115 -4.22 -6.80 3.02
CA GLY A 115 -5.12 -7.94 2.83
C GLY A 115 -6.60 -7.51 2.83
N ILE A 116 -7.01 -6.71 3.81
CA ILE A 116 -8.38 -6.20 3.92
C ILE A 116 -8.75 -5.34 2.69
N MET A 117 -7.85 -4.49 2.21
CA MET A 117 -8.07 -3.68 1.00
C MET A 117 -8.28 -4.56 -0.24
N ILE A 118 -7.49 -5.63 -0.39
CA ILE A 118 -7.65 -6.58 -1.51
C ILE A 118 -8.99 -7.30 -1.41
N ILE A 119 -9.34 -7.82 -0.23
CA ILE A 119 -10.61 -8.51 0.01
C ILE A 119 -11.79 -7.57 -0.26
N ALA A 120 -11.75 -6.33 0.24
CA ALA A 120 -12.78 -5.34 -0.02
C ALA A 120 -12.95 -5.09 -1.53
N LYS A 121 -11.85 -4.90 -2.28
CA LYS A 121 -11.93 -4.76 -3.74
C LYS A 121 -12.59 -5.96 -4.41
N LEU A 122 -12.23 -7.18 -4.01
CA LEU A 122 -12.82 -8.41 -4.57
C LEU A 122 -14.32 -8.51 -4.24
N VAL A 123 -14.71 -8.30 -2.99
CA VAL A 123 -16.11 -8.36 -2.55
C VAL A 123 -16.98 -7.39 -3.34
N TRP A 124 -16.53 -6.14 -3.53
CA TRP A 124 -17.27 -5.17 -4.32
C TRP A 124 -17.27 -5.47 -5.82
N LEU A 125 -16.17 -5.99 -6.37
CA LEU A 125 -16.12 -6.43 -7.77
C LEU A 125 -17.15 -7.54 -8.03
N PHE A 126 -17.20 -8.56 -7.18
CA PHE A 126 -18.16 -9.66 -7.29
C PHE A 126 -19.60 -9.19 -7.02
N SER A 127 -19.82 -8.31 -6.05
CA SER A 127 -21.14 -7.73 -5.77
C SER A 127 -21.68 -6.93 -6.95
N GLY A 128 -20.81 -6.20 -7.66
CA GLY A 128 -21.16 -5.49 -8.88
C GLY A 128 -21.58 -6.42 -10.01
N LYS A 129 -20.87 -7.55 -10.17
CA LYS A 129 -21.20 -8.58 -11.18
C LYS A 129 -22.52 -9.28 -10.87
N LEU A 130 -22.77 -9.66 -9.61
CA LEU A 130 -24.02 -10.30 -9.19
C LEU A 130 -25.24 -9.40 -9.39
N LYS A 131 -25.13 -8.10 -9.10
CA LYS A 131 -26.21 -7.14 -9.35
C LYS A 131 -26.53 -6.94 -10.82
N VAL A 132 -25.55 -7.06 -11.71
CA VAL A 132 -25.78 -6.98 -13.17
C VAL A 132 -26.38 -8.28 -13.69
N ALA A 133 -25.99 -9.44 -13.16
CA ALA A 133 -26.57 -10.72 -13.55
C ALA A 133 -28.03 -10.91 -13.08
N ALA A 134 -28.45 -10.21 -12.03
CA ALA A 134 -29.81 -10.26 -11.49
C ALA A 134 -30.77 -9.22 -12.10
N SER A 135 -30.27 -8.31 -12.97
CA SER A 135 -31.04 -7.25 -13.62
C SER A 135 -31.29 -7.56 -15.08
#